data_AF-A0A8H9L1A5-F1
#
_entry.id   AF-A0A8H9L1A5-F1
#
_cell.length_a   1.000
_cell.length_b   1.000
_cell.length_c   1.000
_cell.angle_alpha   90.00
_cell.angle_beta   90.00
_cell.angle_gamma   90.00
#
_symmetry.space_group_name_H-M   'P 1'
#
loop_
_entity.id
_entity.type
_entity.pdbx_description
1 polymer ?
#
loop_
_entity_poly.entity_id
_entity_poly.type
_entity_poly.pdbx_seq_one_letter_code
_entity_poly.pdbx_strand_id
1 'polypeptide(L)'
;MRGTTAEGDLLARYLREGLGWSGPIGVERKSRSTWENVANVVPLLGDAEWLVFASGSLHAEKARTYLRRQRPDLVRLMVPGSDHRWGEMTVVKPLFAAVGLWKLARLRRST
;
A
#
# COMPACT_ATOMS: atom_id res chain seq x y z
N MET A 1 -3.20 -8.45 16.50
CA MET A 1 -2.05 -8.47 17.43
C MET A 1 -0.97 -7.55 16.87
N ARG A 2 -0.31 -6.73 17.70
CA ARG A 2 0.85 -5.94 17.26
C ARG A 2 2.10 -6.74 17.63
N GLY A 3 2.96 -7.04 16.66
CA GLY A 3 4.28 -7.61 16.93
C GLY A 3 5.17 -6.59 17.64
N THR A 4 6.18 -7.07 18.37
CA THR A 4 7.20 -6.22 19.01
C THR A 4 8.20 -5.66 18.02
N THR A 5 8.31 -6.25 16.82
CA THR A 5 9.17 -5.80 15.73
C THR A 5 8.37 -4.97 14.73
N ALA A 6 8.94 -3.84 14.29
CA ALA A 6 8.35 -3.04 13.22
C ALA A 6 8.34 -3.82 11.90
N GLU A 7 7.26 -3.71 11.13
CA GLU A 7 7.12 -4.39 9.84
C GLU A 7 8.27 -4.04 8.88
N GLY A 8 8.73 -2.80 8.88
CA GLY A 8 9.87 -2.36 8.06
C GLY A 8 11.17 -3.12 8.36
N ASP A 9 11.43 -3.48 9.63
CA ASP A 9 12.61 -4.27 9.99
C ASP A 9 12.50 -5.72 9.51
N LEU A 10 11.29 -6.29 9.54
CA LEU A 10 11.04 -7.63 9.00
C LEU A 10 11.26 -7.67 7.49
N LEU A 11 10.79 -6.65 6.77
CA LEU A 11 10.98 -6.52 5.32
C LEU A 11 12.46 -6.29 4.98
N ALA A 12 13.16 -5.43 5.71
CA ALA A 12 14.59 -5.20 5.51
C ALA A 12 15.41 -6.48 5.69
N ARG A 13 15.10 -7.26 6.73
CA ARG A 13 15.73 -8.57 6.94
C ARG A 13 15.43 -9.53 5.78
N TYR A 14 14.17 -9.59 5.34
CA TYR A 14 13.79 -10.43 4.21
C TYR A 14 14.50 -10.02 2.90
N LEU A 15 14.67 -8.73 2.64
CA LEU A 15 15.44 -8.24 1.49
C LEU A 15 16.89 -8.72 1.56
N ARG A 16 17.55 -8.60 2.72
CA ARG A 16 18.95 -9.03 2.91
C ARG A 16 19.11 -10.54 2.86
N GLU A 17 18.41 -11.25 3.73
CA GLU A 17 18.62 -12.67 4.00
C GLU A 17 17.82 -13.57 3.07
N GLY A 18 16.60 -13.16 2.71
CA GLY A 18 15.69 -13.95 1.88
C GLY A 18 15.91 -13.75 0.38
N LEU A 19 16.14 -12.50 -0.06
CA LEU A 19 16.33 -12.16 -1.48
C LEU A 19 17.79 -11.86 -1.86
N GLY A 20 18.72 -11.79 -0.91
CA GLY A 20 20.12 -11.51 -1.18
C GLY A 20 20.38 -10.08 -1.69
N TRP A 21 19.49 -9.12 -1.43
CA TRP A 21 19.67 -7.74 -1.86
C TRP A 21 20.92 -7.13 -1.23
N SER A 22 21.87 -6.70 -2.06
CA SER A 22 23.13 -6.09 -1.61
C SER A 22 23.11 -4.56 -1.61
N GLY A 23 22.13 -3.93 -2.28
CA GLY A 23 22.00 -2.47 -2.38
C GLY A 23 21.60 -1.77 -1.06
N PRO A 24 21.47 -0.43 -1.06
CA PRO A 24 21.00 0.33 0.10
C PRO A 24 19.61 -0.10 0.58
N ILE A 25 19.35 0.03 1.88
CA ILE A 25 18.03 -0.19 2.49
C ILE A 25 17.78 0.93 3.51
N GLY A 26 16.77 1.76 3.26
CA GLY A 26 16.21 2.68 4.24
C GLY A 26 14.99 2.07 4.93
N VAL A 27 14.85 2.26 6.24
CA VAL A 27 13.73 1.67 7.02
C VAL A 27 13.01 2.74 7.83
N GLU A 28 11.72 2.90 7.55
CA GLU A 28 10.79 3.70 8.34
C GLU A 28 10.09 2.78 9.38
N ARG A 29 9.98 3.23 10.65
CA ARG A 29 9.54 2.38 11.78
C ARG A 29 8.37 2.95 12.59
N LYS A 30 8.00 4.20 12.35
CA LYS A 30 7.06 4.96 13.18
C LYS A 30 5.65 4.94 12.63
N SER A 31 5.48 4.70 11.33
CA SER A 31 4.16 4.73 10.72
C SER A 31 3.24 3.64 11.27
N ARG A 32 1.99 4.01 11.48
CA ARG A 32 0.92 3.16 11.99
C ARG A 32 -0.27 3.09 11.03
N SER A 33 -0.13 3.70 9.85
CA SER A 33 -1.16 3.80 8.81
C SER A 33 -0.52 4.00 7.44
N THR A 34 -1.25 3.68 6.37
CA THR A 34 -0.80 3.94 4.98
C THR A 34 -0.55 5.43 4.71
N TRP A 35 -1.29 6.33 5.38
CA TRP A 35 -1.09 7.77 5.26
C TRP A 35 0.28 8.20 5.80
N GLU A 36 0.64 7.70 6.99
CA GLU A 36 1.94 7.93 7.61
C GLU A 36 3.06 7.25 6.84
N ASN A 37 2.85 6.02 6.33
CA ASN A 37 3.84 5.33 5.48
C ASN A 37 4.28 6.25 4.34
N VAL A 38 3.33 6.81 3.58
CA VAL A 38 3.63 7.68 2.44
C VAL A 38 4.34 8.97 2.88
N ALA A 39 3.90 9.58 3.98
CA ALA A 39 4.51 10.82 4.46
C ALA A 39 5.95 10.61 4.96
N ASN A 40 6.18 9.55 5.73
CA ASN A 40 7.41 9.33 6.48
C ASN A 40 8.52 8.68 5.65
N VAL A 41 8.20 8.04 4.52
CA VAL A 41 9.24 7.51 3.60
C VAL A 41 9.85 8.59 2.72
N VAL A 42 9.19 9.73 2.53
CA VAL A 42 9.66 10.81 1.63
C VAL A 42 11.09 11.28 1.95
N PRO A 43 11.49 11.51 3.22
CA PRO A 43 12.87 11.86 3.56
C PRO A 43 13.90 10.78 3.20
N LEU A 44 13.48 9.53 3.03
CA LEU A 44 14.36 8.40 2.69
C LEU A 44 14.58 8.25 1.17
N LEU A 45 13.81 8.97 0.34
CA LEU A 45 13.88 8.82 -1.11
C LEU A 45 15.16 9.41 -1.72
N GLY A 46 15.80 10.39 -1.06
CA GLY A 46 16.98 11.07 -1.60
C GLY A 46 16.74 11.58 -3.02
N ASP A 47 17.71 11.32 -3.90
CA ASP A 47 17.67 11.68 -5.33
C ASP A 47 17.10 10.56 -6.22
N ALA A 48 16.18 9.75 -5.70
CA ALA A 48 15.59 8.66 -6.47
C ALA A 48 14.93 9.14 -7.77
N GLU A 49 15.30 8.50 -8.89
CA GLU A 49 14.70 8.77 -10.20
C GLU A 49 13.39 8.00 -10.43
N TRP A 50 13.19 6.90 -9.68
CA TRP A 50 12.07 5.98 -9.86
C TRP A 50 11.47 5.58 -8.51
N LEU A 51 10.14 5.54 -8.44
CA LEU A 51 9.38 5.16 -7.25
C LEU A 51 8.35 4.08 -7.58
N VAL A 52 8.39 2.97 -6.84
CA VAL A 52 7.43 1.88 -6.97
C VAL A 52 6.82 1.53 -5.62
N PHE A 53 5.51 1.25 -5.59
CA PHE A 53 4.84 0.70 -4.42
C PHE A 53 4.73 -0.82 -4.57
N ALA A 54 5.61 -1.56 -3.91
CA ALA A 54 5.58 -3.03 -3.87
C ALA A 54 4.60 -3.53 -2.80
N SER A 55 3.30 -3.45 -3.08
CA SER A 55 2.23 -3.94 -2.19
C SER A 55 1.09 -4.55 -3.00
N GLY A 56 0.10 -5.13 -2.32
CA GLY A 56 -1.11 -5.62 -3.00
C GLY A 56 -1.85 -4.49 -3.73
N SER A 57 -2.54 -4.82 -4.84
CA SER A 57 -3.11 -3.84 -5.79
C SER A 57 -3.95 -2.73 -5.15
N LEU A 58 -4.88 -3.08 -4.25
CA LEU A 58 -5.70 -2.11 -3.50
C LEU A 58 -4.86 -1.18 -2.61
N HIS A 59 -3.85 -1.74 -1.95
CA HIS A 59 -3.00 -0.99 -1.03
C HIS A 59 -2.05 -0.06 -1.79
N ALA A 60 -1.49 -0.55 -2.90
CA ALA A 60 -0.66 0.24 -3.80
C ALA A 60 -1.46 1.42 -4.37
N GLU A 61 -2.68 1.21 -4.89
CA GLU A 61 -3.53 2.31 -5.38
C GLU A 61 -3.88 3.35 -4.30
N LYS A 62 -4.11 2.89 -3.06
CA LYS A 62 -4.33 3.78 -1.92
C LYS A 62 -3.09 4.62 -1.62
N ALA A 63 -1.91 4.01 -1.58
CA ALA A 63 -0.65 4.71 -1.37
C ALA A 63 -0.35 5.72 -2.49
N ARG A 64 -0.56 5.34 -3.75
CA ARG A 64 -0.47 6.24 -4.92
C ARG A 64 -1.39 7.44 -4.79
N THR A 65 -2.62 7.23 -4.33
CA THR A 65 -3.58 8.32 -4.09
C THR A 65 -3.14 9.26 -2.97
N TYR A 66 -2.56 8.72 -1.89
CA TYR A 66 -2.01 9.55 -0.81
C TYR A 66 -0.76 10.31 -1.25
N LEU A 67 0.11 9.70 -2.04
CA LEU A 67 1.30 10.39 -2.58
C LEU A 67 0.89 11.57 -3.45
N ARG A 68 -0.09 11.41 -4.34
CA ARG A 68 -0.66 12.52 -5.14
C ARG A 68 -1.17 13.67 -4.27
N ARG A 69 -1.73 13.39 -3.09
CA ARG A 69 -2.26 14.40 -2.17
C ARG A 69 -1.18 15.07 -1.34
N GLN A 70 -0.16 14.33 -0.90
CA GLN A 70 0.87 14.82 0.01
C GLN A 70 2.06 15.44 -0.73
N ARG A 71 2.46 14.85 -1.86
CA ARG A 71 3.65 15.19 -2.66
C ARG A 71 3.36 14.99 -4.15
N PRO A 72 2.50 15.84 -4.76
CA PRO A 72 2.16 15.74 -6.18
C PRO A 72 3.38 15.85 -7.09
N ASP A 73 4.44 16.52 -6.64
CA ASP A 73 5.71 16.64 -7.35
C ASP A 73 6.41 15.29 -7.54
N LEU A 74 6.31 14.36 -6.59
CA LEU A 74 6.96 13.05 -6.65
C LEU A 74 6.22 12.04 -7.55
N VAL A 75 5.01 12.38 -7.99
CA VAL A 75 4.19 11.50 -8.85
C VAL A 75 4.86 11.22 -10.18
N ARG A 76 5.66 12.18 -10.69
CA ARG A 76 6.40 12.04 -11.96
C ARG A 76 7.46 10.92 -11.94
N LEU A 77 7.92 10.53 -10.75
CA LEU A 77 8.92 9.47 -10.56
C LEU A 77 8.27 8.09 -10.50
N MET A 78 6.94 8.01 -10.44
CA MET A 78 6.25 6.77 -10.23
C MET A 78 6.33 5.85 -11.45
N VAL A 79 6.71 4.60 -11.19
CA VAL A 79 6.68 3.52 -12.18
C VAL A 79 5.63 2.47 -11.82
N PRO A 80 5.10 1.73 -12.82
CA PRO A 80 4.28 0.56 -12.56
C PRO A 80 5.03 -0.47 -11.72
N GLY A 81 4.37 -1.03 -10.71
CA GLY A 81 4.85 -2.22 -10.02
C GLY A 81 4.36 -3.49 -10.72
N SER A 82 4.85 -4.64 -10.25
CA SER A 82 4.29 -5.95 -10.57
C SER A 82 3.03 -6.28 -9.75
N ASP A 83 2.46 -5.29 -9.06
CA ASP A 83 1.22 -5.42 -8.32
C ASP A 83 0.09 -5.85 -9.26
N HIS A 84 -0.71 -6.82 -8.80
CA HIS A 84 -1.69 -7.53 -9.61
C HIS A 84 -2.52 -6.56 -10.48
N ARG A 85 -2.45 -6.75 -11.80
CA ARG A 85 -2.84 -5.77 -12.82
C ARG A 85 -4.34 -5.45 -12.76
N TRP A 86 -4.66 -4.20 -13.12
CA TRP A 86 -6.00 -3.70 -13.43
C TRP A 86 -6.85 -4.74 -14.18
N GLY A 87 -7.94 -5.21 -13.54
CA GLY A 87 -8.82 -6.25 -14.07
C GLY A 87 -9.58 -7.02 -12.97
N GLU A 88 -8.91 -7.34 -11.86
CA GLU A 88 -9.53 -8.07 -10.73
C GLU A 88 -10.47 -7.22 -9.88
N MET A 89 -10.20 -5.91 -9.74
CA MET A 89 -11.06 -4.99 -8.98
C MET A 89 -12.46 -4.84 -9.57
N THR A 90 -12.62 -5.18 -10.85
CA THR A 90 -13.91 -5.15 -11.55
C THR A 90 -14.88 -6.20 -10.97
N VAL A 91 -14.37 -7.31 -10.44
CA VAL A 91 -15.14 -8.38 -9.78
C VAL A 91 -15.50 -8.02 -8.33
N VAL A 92 -14.70 -7.17 -7.69
CA VAL A 92 -14.92 -6.74 -6.31
C VAL A 92 -16.11 -5.78 -6.19
N LYS A 93 -16.40 -4.98 -7.22
CA LYS A 93 -17.57 -4.08 -7.27
C LYS A 93 -18.93 -4.81 -7.13
N PRO A 94 -19.24 -5.87 -7.91
CA PRO A 94 -20.49 -6.61 -7.76
C PRO A 94 -20.56 -7.34 -6.41
N LEU A 95 -19.42 -7.80 -5.86
CA LEU A 95 -19.38 -8.40 -4.52
C LEU A 95 -19.78 -7.39 -3.43
N PHE A 96 -19.23 -6.17 -3.47
CA PHE A 96 -19.64 -5.10 -2.54
C PHE A 96 -21.10 -4.69 -2.71
N ALA A 97 -21.59 -4.63 -3.95
CA ALA A 97 -23.01 -4.35 -4.23
C ALA A 97 -23.93 -5.43 -3.63
N ALA A 98 -23.58 -6.72 -3.79
CA ALA A 98 -24.34 -7.83 -3.24
C ALA A 98 -24.38 -7.81 -1.70
N VAL A 99 -23.25 -7.55 -1.04
CA VAL A 99 -23.19 -7.41 0.42
C VAL A 99 -24.02 -6.21 0.90
N GLY A 100 -23.96 -5.08 0.18
CA GLY A 100 -24.77 -3.89 0.46
C GLY A 100 -26.27 -4.19 0.37
N LEU A 101 -26.70 -4.85 -0.70
CA LEU A 101 -28.10 -5.27 -0.89
C LEU A 101 -28.56 -6.27 0.17
N TRP A 102 -27.73 -7.23 0.55
CA TRP A 102 -28.06 -8.19 1.60
C TRP A 102 -28.26 -7.52 2.96
N LYS A 103 -27.40 -6.55 3.33
CA LYS A 103 -27.56 -5.77 4.56
C LYS A 103 -28.87 -4.98 4.56
N LEU A 104 -29.23 -4.34 3.44
CA LEU A 104 -30.50 -3.62 3.30
C LEU A 104 -31.71 -4.56 3.41
N ALA A 105 -31.65 -5.73 2.78
CA ALA A 105 -32.70 -6.75 2.86
C ALA A 105 -32.86 -7.33 4.28
N ARG A 106 -31.76 -7.44 5.04
CA ARG A 106 -31.81 -7.87 6.44
C ARG A 106 -32.45 -6.82 7.34
N LEU A 107 -32.13 -5.54 7.14
CA LEU A 107 -32.76 -4.43 7.87
C LEU A 107 -34.27 -4.36 7.62
N ARG A 108 -34.72 -4.58 6.37
CA ARG A 108 -36.15 -4.65 6.02
C ARG A 108 -36.92 -5.83 6.60
N ARG A 109 -36.23 -6.89 7.06
CA ARG A 109 -36.85 -8.06 7.70
C ARG A 109 -36.89 -7.96 9.23
N SER A 110 -36.34 -6.89 9.78
CA SER A 110 -36.27 -6.64 11.24
C SER A 110 -37.20 -5.50 11.67
N THR A 111 -38.10 -5.07 10.78
CA THR A 111 -39.23 -4.16 11.01
C THR A 111 -40.49 -4.90 10.62
#